data_AF-A0A7C3N6T4-F1
#
_entry.id   AF-A0A7C3N6T4-F1
#
_cell.length_a   1.000
_cell.length_b   1.000
_cell.length_c   1.000
_cell.angle_alpha   90.00
_cell.angle_beta   90.00
_cell.angle_gamma   90.00
#
_symmetry.space_group_name_H-M   'P 1'
#
loop_
_entity.id
_entity.type
_entity.pdbx_description
1 polymer ?
#
loop_
_entity_poly.entity_id
_entity_poly.type
_entity_poly.pdbx_seq_one_letter_code
_entity_poly.pdbx_strand_id
1 'polypeptide(L)'
;MSRLTTDMRDEDSRPYFLWDEPLTIRQLREILRSGDEQERLTYMAKILREARYEDVWKFLSVDDLVRYWEQLAPRLGRRRAFWEFLLRKWRELGLVR
;
A
#
# COMPACT_ATOMS: atom_id res chain seq x y z
N MET A 1 -13.37 19.91 3.32
CA MET A 1 -12.69 18.74 3.93
C MET A 1 -13.16 17.52 3.16
N SER A 2 -12.25 16.75 2.55
CA SER A 2 -12.60 15.53 1.84
C SER A 2 -13.11 14.46 2.81
N ARG A 3 -14.14 13.71 2.41
CA ARG A 3 -14.83 12.72 3.24
C ARG A 3 -14.04 11.40 3.24
N LEU A 4 -14.11 10.63 4.33
CA LEU A 4 -13.58 9.26 4.36
C LEU A 4 -14.50 8.32 3.58
N THR A 5 -13.91 7.45 2.75
CA THR A 5 -14.62 6.47 1.94
C THR A 5 -14.02 5.07 2.07
N THR A 6 -14.85 4.05 1.89
CA THR A 6 -14.46 2.67 1.63
C THR A 6 -14.52 2.31 0.13
N ASP A 7 -15.12 3.17 -0.70
CA ASP A 7 -15.10 3.02 -2.15
C ASP A 7 -13.83 3.65 -2.72
N MET A 8 -12.83 2.81 -3.02
CA MET A 8 -11.54 3.28 -3.51
C MET A 8 -11.58 3.84 -4.95
N ARG A 9 -12.76 3.87 -5.60
CA ARG A 9 -12.97 4.47 -6.93
C ARG A 9 -13.34 5.95 -6.86
N ASP A 10 -13.74 6.42 -5.68
CA ASP A 10 -14.06 7.82 -5.44
C ASP A 10 -12.77 8.65 -5.27
N GLU A 11 -12.20 9.04 -6.40
CA GLU A 11 -10.91 9.72 -6.53
C GLU A 11 -10.80 11.02 -5.70
N ASP A 12 -11.92 11.70 -5.41
CA ASP A 12 -11.96 12.97 -4.66
C ASP A 12 -12.19 12.76 -3.15
N SER A 13 -12.44 11.53 -2.72
CA SER A 13 -12.56 11.15 -1.31
C SER A 13 -11.23 10.68 -0.72
N ARG A 14 -11.15 10.68 0.62
CA ARG A 14 -10.00 10.17 1.38
C ARG A 14 -10.20 8.68 1.64
N PRO A 15 -9.21 7.82 1.39
CA PRO A 15 -9.34 6.43 1.77
C PRO A 15 -9.44 6.31 3.30
N TYR A 16 -10.30 5.42 3.79
CA TYR A 16 -10.58 5.28 5.23
C TYR A 16 -9.32 5.05 6.09
N PHE A 17 -8.26 4.48 5.52
CA PHE A 17 -6.99 4.20 6.19
C PHE A 17 -6.02 5.39 6.23
N LEU A 18 -6.31 6.51 5.56
CA LEU A 18 -5.58 7.78 5.65
C LEU A 18 -6.37 8.84 6.45
N TRP A 19 -6.99 8.44 7.56
CA TRP A 19 -7.81 9.34 8.40
C TRP A 19 -7.01 10.47 9.07
N ASP A 20 -5.70 10.29 9.20
CA ASP A 20 -4.74 11.25 9.77
C ASP A 20 -4.14 12.21 8.73
N GLU A 21 -4.32 11.94 7.43
CA GLU A 21 -3.74 12.74 6.35
C GLU A 21 -4.81 13.31 5.40
N PRO A 22 -4.70 14.57 4.96
CA PRO A 22 -5.70 15.22 4.11
C PRO A 22 -5.61 14.80 2.63
N LEU A 23 -5.11 13.60 2.32
CA LEU A 23 -4.91 13.13 0.94
C LEU A 23 -6.13 12.39 0.38
N THR A 24 -6.55 12.81 -0.80
CA THR A 24 -7.52 12.08 -1.62
C THR A 24 -6.90 10.85 -2.27
N ILE A 25 -7.73 9.93 -2.75
CA ILE A 25 -7.30 8.76 -3.51
C ILE A 25 -6.49 9.17 -4.75
N ARG A 26 -6.93 10.23 -5.46
CA ARG A 26 -6.21 10.77 -6.63
C ARG A 26 -4.80 11.20 -6.27
N GLN A 27 -4.66 11.95 -5.18
CA GLN A 27 -3.35 12.43 -4.73
C GLN A 27 -2.47 11.29 -4.25
N LEU A 28 -3.01 10.32 -3.51
CA LEU A 28 -2.26 9.13 -3.11
C LEU A 28 -1.73 8.37 -4.33
N ARG A 29 -2.56 8.20 -5.36
CA ARG A 29 -2.15 7.56 -6.63
C ARG A 29 -1.06 8.37 -7.35
N GLU A 30 -1.17 9.69 -7.34
CA GLU A 30 -0.12 10.55 -7.90
C GLU A 30 1.21 10.33 -7.19
N ILE A 31 1.22 10.37 -5.85
CA ILE A 31 2.41 10.15 -5.04
C ILE A 31 3.03 8.77 -5.32
N LEU A 32 2.21 7.72 -5.43
CA LEU A 32 2.71 6.38 -5.73
C LEU A 32 3.34 6.27 -7.13
N ARG A 33 2.85 7.10 -8.08
CA ARG A 33 3.29 7.09 -9.48
C ARG A 33 4.50 7.97 -9.76
N SER A 34 4.52 9.18 -9.20
CA SER A 34 5.45 10.25 -9.57
C SER A 34 6.16 10.90 -8.38
N GLY A 35 5.78 10.55 -7.15
CA GLY A 35 6.49 10.99 -5.95
C GLY A 35 7.93 10.47 -5.91
N ASP A 36 8.74 11.11 -5.08
CA ASP A 36 10.10 10.63 -4.85
C ASP A 36 10.08 9.24 -4.19
N GLU A 37 11.22 8.54 -4.24
CA GLU A 37 11.28 7.17 -3.76
C GLU A 37 10.95 7.06 -2.26
N GLN A 38 11.34 8.04 -1.46
CA GLN A 38 11.13 8.01 -0.02
C GLN A 38 9.65 8.26 0.33
N GLU A 39 9.01 9.20 -0.36
CA GLU A 39 7.59 9.50 -0.24
C GLU A 39 6.75 8.29 -0.68
N ARG A 40 7.06 7.72 -1.85
CA ARG A 40 6.42 6.49 -2.34
C ARG A 40 6.53 5.36 -1.32
N LEU A 41 7.74 5.05 -0.83
CA LEU A 41 7.96 3.99 0.16
C LEU A 41 7.20 4.23 1.47
N THR A 42 7.03 5.50 1.86
CA THR A 42 6.26 5.87 3.05
C THR A 42 4.78 5.50 2.89
N TYR A 43 4.16 5.87 1.77
CA TYR A 43 2.76 5.56 1.51
C TYR A 43 2.53 4.08 1.20
N MET A 44 3.45 3.43 0.50
CA MET A 44 3.40 1.97 0.31
C MET A 44 3.38 1.23 1.65
N ALA A 45 4.29 1.58 2.58
CA ALA A 45 4.32 0.98 3.91
C ALA A 45 3.03 1.27 4.69
N LYS A 46 2.48 2.48 4.56
CA LYS A 46 1.21 2.85 5.20
C LYS A 46 0.04 2.02 4.68
N ILE A 47 -0.09 1.87 3.35
CA ILE A 47 -1.11 1.02 2.72
C ILE A 47 -1.01 -0.41 3.24
N LEU A 48 0.20 -0.99 3.24
CA LEU A 48 0.43 -2.37 3.70
C LEU A 48 0.13 -2.57 5.20
N ARG A 49 0.19 -1.51 6.01
CA ARG A 49 -0.14 -1.59 7.44
C ARG A 49 -1.63 -1.49 7.72
N GLU A 50 -2.28 -0.52 7.08
CA GLU A 50 -3.59 -0.01 7.50
C GLU A 50 -4.74 -0.39 6.56
N ALA A 51 -4.46 -0.64 5.27
CA ALA A 51 -5.49 -1.03 4.31
C ALA A 51 -5.92 -2.50 4.53
N ARG A 52 -7.17 -2.78 4.15
CA ARG A 52 -7.68 -4.15 4.02
C ARG A 52 -6.94 -4.80 2.87
N TYR A 53 -6.74 -6.11 2.96
CA TYR A 53 -5.95 -6.85 1.98
C TYR A 53 -6.46 -6.63 0.54
N GLU A 54 -7.77 -6.66 0.33
CA GLU A 54 -8.41 -6.44 -0.96
C GLU A 54 -8.22 -5.02 -1.51
N ASP A 55 -8.01 -4.02 -0.65
CA ASP A 55 -7.82 -2.62 -1.03
C ASP A 55 -6.36 -2.31 -1.36
N VAL A 56 -5.39 -3.06 -0.81
CA VAL A 56 -3.96 -2.89 -1.10
C VAL A 56 -3.70 -2.93 -2.62
N TRP A 57 -4.32 -3.90 -3.30
CA TRP A 57 -4.12 -4.13 -4.73
C TRP A 57 -4.77 -3.07 -5.64
N LYS A 58 -5.52 -2.13 -5.06
CA LYS A 58 -6.05 -0.97 -5.79
C LYS A 58 -5.02 0.17 -5.90
N PHE A 59 -3.90 0.05 -5.18
CA PHE A 59 -2.83 1.03 -5.12
C PHE A 59 -1.46 0.43 -5.48
N LEU A 60 -1.21 -0.82 -5.09
CA LEU A 60 0.06 -1.50 -5.28
C LEU A 60 -0.10 -2.73 -6.15
N SER A 61 0.96 -3.12 -6.85
CA SER A 61 1.07 -4.44 -7.47
C SER A 61 1.88 -5.42 -6.62
N VAL A 62 1.76 -6.71 -6.94
CA VAL A 62 2.64 -7.74 -6.34
C VAL A 62 4.11 -7.48 -6.70
N ASP A 63 4.37 -7.01 -7.92
CA ASP A 63 5.72 -6.65 -8.37
C ASP A 63 6.30 -5.50 -7.55
N ASP A 64 5.49 -4.48 -7.21
CA ASP A 64 5.93 -3.41 -6.30
C ASP A 64 6.30 -3.97 -4.93
N LEU A 65 5.46 -4.84 -4.37
CA LEU A 65 5.72 -5.44 -3.06
C LEU A 65 7.02 -6.25 -3.06
N VAL A 66 7.27 -7.05 -4.10
CA VAL A 66 8.50 -7.85 -4.25
C VAL A 66 9.72 -6.95 -4.44
N ARG A 67 9.62 -5.97 -5.36
CA ARG A 67 10.69 -5.05 -5.70
C ARG A 67 11.16 -4.22 -4.51
N TYR A 68 10.23 -3.73 -3.71
CA TYR A 68 10.51 -2.83 -2.59
C TYR A 68 10.52 -3.54 -1.23
N TRP A 69 10.51 -4.88 -1.21
CA TRP A 69 10.32 -5.64 0.02
C TRP A 69 11.35 -5.30 1.11
N GLU A 70 12.64 -5.22 0.75
CA GLU A 70 13.72 -4.94 1.70
C GLU A 70 13.57 -3.56 2.35
N GLN A 71 13.06 -2.57 1.63
CA GLN A 71 12.81 -1.22 2.17
C GLN A 71 11.49 -1.14 2.96
N LEU A 72 10.49 -1.94 2.58
CA LEU A 72 9.17 -1.93 3.19
C LEU A 72 9.12 -2.73 4.49
N ALA A 73 9.70 -3.94 4.52
CA ALA A 73 9.58 -4.89 5.63
C ALA A 73 9.91 -4.28 7.01
N PRO A 74 10.97 -3.47 7.19
CA PRO A 74 11.27 -2.82 8.47
C PRO A 74 10.20 -1.82 8.91
N ARG A 75 9.44 -1.25 7.97
CA ARG A 75 8.41 -0.22 8.21
C ARG A 75 7.04 -0.80 8.57
N LEU A 76 6.82 -2.11 8.39
CA LEU A 76 5.50 -2.74 8.52
C LEU A 76 5.08 -3.09 9.96
N GLY A 77 6.02 -3.07 10.91
CA GLY A 77 5.75 -3.40 12.31
C GLY A 77 5.00 -4.74 12.46
N ARG A 78 3.84 -4.74 13.13
CA ARG A 78 3.03 -5.94 13.38
C ARG A 78 2.52 -6.64 12.12
N ARG A 79 2.37 -5.93 11.00
CA ARG A 79 1.90 -6.49 9.73
C ARG A 79 3.00 -7.20 8.95
N ARG A 80 4.27 -7.04 9.34
CA ARG A 80 5.42 -7.65 8.66
C ARG A 80 5.26 -9.16 8.49
N ALA A 81 4.97 -9.89 9.58
CA ALA A 81 4.88 -11.35 9.55
C ALA A 81 3.78 -11.87 8.62
N PHE A 82 2.67 -11.13 8.48
CA PHE A 82 1.59 -11.46 7.54
C PHE A 82 2.07 -11.37 6.08
N TRP A 83 2.75 -10.28 5.73
CA TRP A 83 3.27 -10.08 4.38
C TRP A 83 4.44 -11.03 4.05
N GLU A 84 5.32 -11.29 5.02
CA GLU A 84 6.37 -12.31 4.88
C GLU A 84 5.79 -13.69 4.60
N PHE A 85 4.74 -14.07 5.33
CA PHE A 85 4.04 -15.32 5.11
C PHE A 85 3.48 -15.42 3.69
N LEU A 86 2.80 -14.38 3.21
CA LEU A 86 2.22 -14.34 1.86
C LEU A 86 3.30 -14.42 0.77
N LEU A 87 4.34 -13.59 0.85
CA LEU A 87 5.44 -13.59 -0.11
C LEU A 87 6.13 -14.95 -0.16
N ARG A 88 6.38 -15.57 1.00
CA ARG A 88 6.93 -16.92 1.05
C ARG A 88 6.02 -17.92 0.34
N LYS A 89 4.71 -17.88 0.60
CA LYS A 89 3.75 -18.79 -0.05
C LYS A 89 3.65 -18.57 -1.56
N TRP A 90 3.69 -17.34 -2.03
CA TRP A 90 3.70 -17.06 -3.47
C TRP A 90 4.98 -17.54 -4.15
N ARG A 91 6.14 -17.44 -3.49
CA ARG A 91 7.40 -18.01 -3.98
C ARG A 91 7.34 -19.53 -4.07
N GLU A 92 6.84 -20.20 -3.02
CA GLU A 92 6.65 -21.66 -2.98
C GLU A 92 5.73 -22.14 -4.12
N LEU A 93 4.72 -21.34 -4.49
CA LEU A 93 3.78 -21.63 -5.57
C LEU A 93 4.26 -21.18 -6.96
N GLY A 94 5.45 -20.55 -7.07
CA GLY A 94 5.98 -20.04 -8.33
C GLY A 94 5.22 -18.84 -8.91
N LEU A 95 4.43 -18.13 -8.10
CA LEU A 95 3.63 -16.97 -8.50
C LEU A 95 4.44 -15.67 -8.54
N VAL A 96 5.53 -15.62 -7.77
CA VAL A 96 6.49 -14.51 -7.75
C VAL A 96 7.90 -15.07 -7.77
N ARG A 97 8.84 -14.31 -8.36
CA ARG A 97 10.26 -14.68 -8.44
C ARG A 97 11.06 -13.97 -7.36
#